data_AF-A0A498G0Q1-F1
#
_entry.id   AF-A0A498G0Q1-F1
#
_cell.length_a   1.000
_cell.length_b   1.000
_cell.length_c   1.000
_cell.angle_alpha   90.00
_cell.angle_beta   90.00
_cell.angle_gamma   90.00
#
_symmetry.space_group_name_H-M   'P 1'
#
loop_
_entity.id
_entity.type
_entity.pdbx_description
1 polymer ?
#
loop_
_entity_poly.entity_id
_entity_poly.type
_entity_poly.pdbx_seq_one_letter_code
_entity_poly.pdbx_strand_id
1 'polypeptide(L)'
;RSGYNETINLAKEGVDWDVIPDLVADDANLVKNTTQRVVAKALGTMENYYEYDDFGLPSHTKDGAYPLRANYEEGYNLSLTDDGDVAFCISAKPYKHVKGVLDGSDAHLDILNTALESDEWKIGTAEALFHNENPELHVNVTNTKQTVRDKHDSRTVVGVDVNEDNVALTVLSEDGV
;
A
#
# COMPACT_ATOMS: atom_id res chain seq x y z
N ARG A 1 7.11 -5.34 17.39
CA ARG A 1 8.27 -5.09 16.50
C ARG A 1 7.77 -5.08 15.07
N SER A 2 8.35 -4.28 14.15
CA SER A 2 7.96 -4.34 12.74
C SER A 2 8.43 -5.67 12.15
N GLY A 3 7.51 -6.46 11.57
CA GLY A 3 7.79 -7.81 11.04
C GLY A 3 8.95 -7.86 10.05
N TYR A 4 9.21 -6.75 9.36
CA TYR A 4 10.37 -6.59 8.46
C TYR A 4 11.71 -6.78 9.19
N ASN A 5 11.87 -6.10 10.33
CA ASN A 5 13.11 -6.14 11.11
C ASN A 5 13.30 -7.50 11.78
N GLU A 6 12.21 -8.08 12.27
CA GLU A 6 12.27 -9.41 12.89
C GLU A 6 12.69 -10.47 11.86
N THR A 7 12.12 -10.41 10.65
CA THR A 7 12.50 -11.32 9.54
C THR A 7 13.98 -11.22 9.22
N ILE A 8 14.54 -10.01 9.09
CA ILE A 8 15.97 -9.81 8.81
C ILE A 8 16.84 -10.37 9.94
N ASN A 9 16.45 -10.16 11.21
CA ASN A 9 17.21 -10.66 12.35
C ASN A 9 17.23 -12.19 12.38
N LEU A 10 16.07 -12.84 12.22
CA LEU A 10 15.98 -14.31 12.17
C LEU A 10 16.80 -14.90 11.02
N ALA A 11 16.78 -14.26 9.84
CA ALA A 11 17.58 -14.68 8.70
C ALA A 11 19.09 -14.56 8.99
N LYS A 12 19.54 -13.47 9.64
CA LYS A 12 20.94 -13.30 10.08
C LYS A 12 21.38 -14.31 11.14
N GLU A 13 20.47 -14.73 12.01
CA GLU A 13 20.71 -15.76 13.03
C GLU A 13 20.77 -17.18 12.43
N GLY A 14 20.49 -17.34 11.14
CA GLY A 14 20.56 -18.62 10.44
C GLY A 14 19.33 -19.50 10.61
N VAL A 15 18.18 -18.90 10.99
CA VAL A 15 16.89 -19.60 11.00
C VAL A 15 16.50 -19.98 9.57
N ASP A 16 15.92 -21.16 9.40
CA ASP A 16 15.44 -21.65 8.10
C ASP A 16 14.40 -20.69 7.50
N TRP A 17 14.62 -20.24 6.27
CA TRP A 17 13.82 -19.21 5.62
C TRP A 17 12.38 -19.68 5.38
N ASP A 18 12.16 -20.99 5.24
CA ASP A 18 10.83 -21.56 5.03
C ASP A 18 9.96 -21.47 6.29
N VAL A 19 10.55 -21.35 7.48
CA VAL A 19 9.79 -21.27 8.75
C VAL A 19 9.61 -19.84 9.27
N ILE A 20 10.44 -18.89 8.83
CA ILE A 20 10.39 -17.48 9.26
C ILE A 20 9.00 -16.84 9.02
N PRO A 21 8.32 -17.06 7.87
CA PRO A 21 6.98 -16.49 7.64
C PRO A 21 5.96 -16.87 8.71
N ASP A 22 5.93 -18.12 9.14
CA ASP A 22 4.97 -18.58 10.14
C ASP A 22 5.31 -18.01 11.53
N LEU A 23 6.60 -17.92 11.88
CA LEU A 23 7.07 -17.32 13.14
C LEU A 23 6.71 -15.83 13.25
N VAL A 24 6.85 -15.08 12.16
CA VAL A 24 6.57 -13.63 12.15
C VAL A 24 5.07 -13.35 12.00
N ALA A 25 4.33 -14.22 11.31
CA ALA A 25 2.89 -14.06 11.10
C ALA A 25 2.07 -14.07 12.39
N ASP A 26 2.49 -14.84 13.39
CA ASP A 26 1.76 -14.98 14.65
C ASP A 26 1.97 -13.78 15.60
N ASP A 27 3.11 -13.10 15.52
CA ASP A 27 3.49 -11.98 16.42
C ASP A 27 3.26 -10.58 15.82
N ALA A 28 2.97 -10.48 14.51
CA ALA A 28 2.77 -9.21 13.85
C ALA A 28 1.34 -8.68 14.03
N ASN A 29 1.22 -7.42 14.50
CA ASN A 29 -0.05 -6.70 14.54
C ASN A 29 -0.41 -6.11 13.16
N LEU A 30 -0.48 -6.97 12.15
CA LEU A 30 -0.85 -6.67 10.77
C LEU A 30 -1.84 -7.73 10.28
N VAL A 31 -2.62 -7.41 9.25
CA VAL A 31 -3.38 -8.44 8.53
C VAL A 31 -2.40 -9.51 8.04
N LYS A 32 -2.71 -10.80 8.27
CA LYS A 32 -1.76 -11.91 8.03
C LYS A 32 -1.09 -11.87 6.67
N ASN A 33 -1.81 -11.50 5.61
CA ASN A 33 -1.23 -11.39 4.27
C ASN A 33 -0.31 -10.15 4.12
N THR A 34 -0.62 -9.03 4.77
CA THR A 34 0.32 -7.90 4.87
C THR A 34 1.61 -8.34 5.56
N THR A 35 1.52 -9.14 6.63
CA THR A 35 2.70 -9.75 7.26
C THR A 35 3.47 -10.62 6.28
N GLN A 36 2.80 -11.51 5.53
CA GLN A 36 3.44 -12.36 4.54
C GLN A 36 4.18 -11.55 3.46
N ARG A 37 3.59 -10.45 2.96
CA ARG A 37 4.25 -9.55 2.00
C ARG A 37 5.48 -8.87 2.59
N VAL A 38 5.39 -8.40 3.84
CA VAL A 38 6.51 -7.78 4.56
C VAL A 38 7.65 -8.78 4.79
N VAL A 39 7.32 -10.02 5.18
CA VAL A 39 8.30 -11.09 5.34
C VAL A 39 8.95 -11.43 4.00
N ALA A 40 8.16 -11.65 2.95
CA ALA A 40 8.67 -11.98 1.61
C ALA A 40 9.64 -10.92 1.10
N LYS A 41 9.33 -9.63 1.33
CA LYS A 41 10.23 -8.53 0.97
C LYS A 41 11.53 -8.53 1.77
N ALA A 42 11.48 -8.81 3.07
CA ALA A 42 12.67 -8.93 3.91
C ALA A 42 13.53 -10.13 3.48
N LEU A 43 12.93 -11.28 3.17
CA LEU A 43 13.65 -12.45 2.65
C LEU A 43 14.28 -12.16 1.28
N GLY A 44 13.56 -11.56 0.34
CA GLY A 44 14.15 -11.14 -0.94
C GLY A 44 15.27 -10.10 -0.78
N THR A 45 15.22 -9.27 0.25
CA THR A 45 16.31 -8.35 0.60
C THR A 45 17.54 -9.11 1.11
N MET A 46 17.35 -10.19 1.88
CA MET A 46 18.43 -11.08 2.30
C MET A 46 18.94 -11.96 1.16
N GLU A 47 18.09 -12.36 0.21
CA GLU A 47 18.49 -13.16 -0.97
C GLU A 47 19.46 -12.35 -1.81
N ASN A 48 19.08 -11.10 -2.11
CA ASN A 48 19.95 -10.16 -2.78
C ASN A 48 21.28 -9.96 -2.04
N TYR A 49 21.28 -9.94 -0.69
CA TYR A 49 22.50 -9.84 0.11
C TYR A 49 23.46 -11.02 -0.06
N TYR A 50 22.95 -12.24 -0.25
CA TYR A 50 23.79 -13.43 -0.42
C TYR A 50 24.16 -13.70 -1.89
N GLU A 51 23.33 -13.30 -2.84
CA GLU A 51 23.49 -13.63 -4.26
C GLU A 51 24.07 -12.51 -5.14
N TYR A 52 23.89 -11.24 -4.76
CA TYR A 52 24.24 -10.09 -5.59
C TYR A 52 24.98 -8.99 -4.79
N ASP A 53 25.97 -8.32 -5.41
CA ASP A 53 26.79 -7.27 -4.76
C ASP A 53 26.26 -5.83 -5.07
N ASP A 54 24.95 -5.69 -5.31
CA ASP A 54 24.34 -4.46 -5.83
C ASP A 54 23.43 -3.71 -4.83
N PHE A 55 23.20 -2.44 -5.16
CA PHE A 55 22.47 -1.41 -4.41
C PHE A 55 21.21 -1.90 -3.64
N GLY A 56 21.14 -1.59 -2.34
CA GLY A 56 19.97 -1.89 -1.50
C GLY A 56 20.20 -2.93 -0.39
N LEU A 57 21.44 -3.39 -0.20
CA LEU A 57 21.78 -4.42 0.78
C LEU A 57 21.56 -3.97 2.24
N PRO A 58 20.97 -4.84 3.09
CA PRO A 58 20.96 -4.62 4.53
C PRO A 58 22.41 -4.72 5.04
N SER A 59 22.86 -3.70 5.79
CA SER A 59 24.19 -3.67 6.39
C SER A 59 24.48 -4.91 7.24
N HIS A 60 25.65 -5.52 7.04
CA HIS A 60 26.10 -6.71 7.77
C HIS A 60 26.49 -6.43 9.24
N THR A 61 26.72 -5.17 9.60
CA THR A 61 27.11 -4.74 10.95
C THR A 61 26.02 -3.99 11.71
N LYS A 62 24.87 -3.73 11.07
CA LYS A 62 23.76 -3.03 11.70
C LYS A 62 22.84 -4.03 12.40
N ASP A 63 22.68 -3.83 13.70
CA ASP A 63 21.77 -4.61 14.55
C ASP A 63 20.55 -3.78 15.03
N GLY A 64 20.28 -2.67 14.33
CA GLY A 64 19.16 -1.76 14.61
C GLY A 64 18.14 -1.72 13.48
N ALA A 65 17.04 -1.01 13.70
CA ALA A 65 15.92 -0.95 12.76
C ALA A 65 16.35 -0.53 11.33
N TYR A 66 16.01 -1.36 10.36
CA TYR A 66 16.05 -1.07 8.94
C TYR A 66 14.78 -0.32 8.52
N PRO A 67 14.93 0.75 7.72
CA PRO A 67 13.79 1.37 7.09
C PRO A 67 13.19 0.42 6.05
N LEU A 68 11.88 0.16 6.14
CA LEU A 68 11.13 -0.50 5.08
C LEU A 68 10.91 0.50 3.94
N ARG A 69 11.36 0.18 2.72
CA ARG A 69 11.06 0.98 1.52
C ARG A 69 10.03 0.26 0.68
N ALA A 70 8.79 0.75 0.63
CA ALA A 70 7.75 0.20 -0.24
C ALA A 70 7.86 0.75 -1.69
N ASN A 71 7.89 -0.11 -2.69
CA ASN A 71 7.88 0.22 -4.13
C ASN A 71 6.51 -0.09 -4.78
N TYR A 72 6.32 0.31 -6.03
CA TYR A 72 5.16 -0.06 -6.85
C TYR A 72 5.03 -1.60 -6.91
N GLU A 73 3.81 -2.14 -6.75
CA GLU A 73 3.47 -3.57 -6.55
C GLU A 73 3.84 -4.19 -5.19
N GLU A 74 4.47 -3.45 -4.28
CA GLU A 74 4.75 -3.94 -2.93
C GLU A 74 3.54 -3.72 -2.02
N GLY A 75 2.53 -4.58 -2.21
CA GLY A 75 1.26 -4.54 -1.48
C GLY A 75 0.27 -5.57 -2.01
N TYR A 76 -1.02 -5.25 -1.95
CA TYR A 76 -2.02 -6.03 -2.65
C TYR A 76 -2.01 -5.71 -4.14
N ASN A 77 -1.85 -6.74 -4.97
CA ASN A 77 -1.98 -6.56 -6.42
C ASN A 77 -3.46 -6.63 -6.77
N LEU A 78 -3.94 -5.60 -7.46
CA LEU A 78 -5.31 -5.50 -7.94
C LEU A 78 -5.40 -5.94 -9.39
N SER A 79 -6.50 -6.60 -9.74
CA SER A 79 -6.76 -7.06 -11.11
C SER A 79 -8.26 -7.14 -11.33
N LEU A 80 -8.72 -6.89 -12.56
CA LEU A 80 -10.12 -7.12 -12.92
C LEU A 80 -10.41 -8.61 -13.08
N THR A 81 -11.59 -9.03 -12.63
CA THR A 81 -12.19 -10.33 -12.99
C THR A 81 -12.82 -10.25 -14.38
N ASP A 82 -13.19 -11.40 -14.94
CA ASP A 82 -13.93 -11.46 -16.22
C ASP A 82 -15.31 -10.78 -16.12
N ASP A 83 -15.87 -10.68 -14.92
CA ASP A 83 -17.16 -10.05 -14.63
C ASP A 83 -17.04 -8.53 -14.36
N GLY A 84 -15.82 -7.98 -14.37
CA GLY A 84 -15.55 -6.56 -14.14
C GLY A 84 -15.39 -6.15 -12.68
N ASP A 85 -15.28 -7.12 -11.76
CA ASP A 85 -15.03 -6.85 -10.35
C ASP A 85 -13.53 -6.60 -10.09
N VAL A 86 -13.23 -5.76 -9.10
CA VAL A 86 -11.85 -5.58 -8.65
C VAL A 86 -11.45 -6.70 -7.69
N ALA A 87 -10.62 -7.62 -8.16
CA ALA A 87 -10.04 -8.67 -7.34
C ALA A 87 -8.67 -8.28 -6.77
N PHE A 88 -8.35 -8.86 -5.61
CA PHE A 88 -7.04 -8.70 -4.95
C PHE A 88 -6.50 -10.05 -4.46
N CYS A 89 -5.17 -10.18 -4.43
CA CYS A 89 -4.53 -11.42 -3.97
C CYS A 89 -4.38 -11.46 -2.43
N ILE A 90 -5.05 -12.42 -1.78
CA ILE A 90 -5.02 -12.66 -0.32
C ILE A 90 -3.82 -13.53 0.10
N SER A 91 -3.18 -14.25 -0.82
CA SER A 91 -2.07 -15.15 -0.47
C SER A 91 -0.82 -14.81 -1.25
N ALA A 92 0.26 -14.56 -0.51
CA ALA A 92 1.60 -14.44 -1.09
C ALA A 92 2.21 -15.80 -1.49
N LYS A 93 1.57 -16.95 -1.16
CA LYS A 93 2.12 -18.26 -1.50
C LYS A 93 2.15 -18.48 -3.02
N PRO A 94 3.28 -18.96 -3.58
CA PRO A 94 3.40 -19.22 -5.00
C PRO A 94 2.44 -20.35 -5.44
N TYR A 95 1.98 -20.28 -6.68
CA TYR A 95 1.13 -21.26 -7.39
C TYR A 95 -0.30 -21.46 -6.85
N LYS A 96 -0.59 -21.11 -5.59
CA LYS A 96 -1.92 -21.19 -4.99
C LYS A 96 -2.33 -19.85 -4.40
N HIS A 97 -2.66 -18.91 -5.28
CA HIS A 97 -3.18 -17.61 -4.90
C HIS A 97 -4.65 -17.73 -4.54
N VAL A 98 -4.98 -17.40 -3.29
CA VAL A 98 -6.35 -17.11 -2.88
C VAL A 98 -6.62 -15.67 -3.28
N LYS A 99 -7.75 -15.43 -3.96
CA LYS A 99 -8.19 -14.09 -4.37
C LYS A 99 -9.44 -13.71 -3.60
N GLY A 100 -9.55 -12.43 -3.25
CA GLY A 100 -10.78 -11.81 -2.78
C GLY A 100 -11.33 -10.86 -3.84
N VAL A 101 -12.59 -10.48 -3.68
CA VAL A 101 -13.23 -9.40 -4.45
C VAL A 101 -13.44 -8.23 -3.49
N LEU A 102 -13.08 -7.02 -3.94
CA LEU A 102 -13.29 -5.79 -3.19
C LEU A 102 -14.78 -5.48 -3.11
N ASP A 103 -15.23 -5.08 -1.92
CA ASP A 103 -16.55 -4.52 -1.70
C ASP A 103 -16.39 -3.05 -1.30
N GLY A 104 -17.29 -2.19 -1.79
CA GLY A 104 -17.18 -0.75 -1.66
C GLY A 104 -18.28 0.00 -2.41
N SER A 105 -18.25 1.32 -2.35
CA SER A 105 -19.21 2.14 -3.11
C SER A 105 -18.90 2.08 -4.61
N ASP A 106 -19.96 2.09 -5.43
CA ASP A 106 -19.85 2.12 -6.89
C ASP A 106 -18.91 3.23 -7.37
N ALA A 107 -18.99 4.43 -6.78
CA ALA A 107 -18.12 5.54 -7.13
C ALA A 107 -16.62 5.28 -6.89
N HIS A 108 -16.25 4.55 -5.84
CA HIS A 108 -14.85 4.20 -5.59
C HIS A 108 -14.39 3.04 -6.49
N LEU A 109 -15.26 2.07 -6.73
CA LEU A 109 -14.97 0.94 -7.62
C LEU A 109 -14.83 1.42 -9.08
N ASP A 110 -15.64 2.37 -9.53
CA ASP A 110 -15.53 2.98 -10.85
C ASP A 110 -14.18 3.69 -11.07
N ILE A 111 -13.67 4.39 -10.05
CA ILE A 111 -12.33 5.01 -10.10
C ILE A 111 -11.26 3.93 -10.23
N LEU A 112 -11.36 2.84 -9.46
CA LEU A 112 -10.39 1.74 -9.51
C LEU A 112 -10.44 0.99 -10.85
N ASN A 113 -11.62 0.70 -11.36
CA ASN A 113 -11.83 0.09 -12.67
C ASN A 113 -11.20 0.95 -13.76
N THR A 114 -11.52 2.25 -13.78
CA THR A 114 -10.91 3.20 -14.71
C THR A 114 -9.39 3.21 -14.58
N ALA A 115 -8.86 3.20 -13.35
CA ALA A 115 -7.43 3.25 -13.12
C ALA A 115 -6.69 1.96 -13.53
N LEU A 116 -7.37 0.81 -13.50
CA LEU A 116 -6.81 -0.48 -13.93
C LEU A 116 -6.76 -0.62 -15.47
N GLU A 117 -7.67 0.04 -16.18
CA GLU A 117 -7.78 -0.04 -17.64
C GLU A 117 -7.05 1.11 -18.37
N SER A 118 -6.77 2.21 -17.67
CA SER A 118 -6.28 3.46 -18.26
C SER A 118 -4.82 3.73 -17.91
N ASP A 119 -4.05 4.18 -18.91
CA ASP A 119 -2.69 4.70 -18.72
C ASP A 119 -2.67 6.13 -18.13
N GLU A 120 -3.83 6.78 -18.00
CA GLU A 120 -3.94 8.13 -17.43
C GLU A 120 -3.80 8.11 -15.91
N TRP A 121 -4.01 6.96 -15.29
CA TRP A 121 -4.02 6.79 -13.86
C TRP A 121 -2.84 5.92 -13.43
N LYS A 122 -2.30 6.24 -12.26
CA LYS A 122 -1.31 5.44 -11.57
C LYS A 122 -1.94 4.88 -10.31
N ILE A 123 -1.98 3.56 -10.22
CA ILE A 123 -2.28 2.87 -8.97
C ILE A 123 -1.01 2.87 -8.13
N GLY A 124 -1.08 3.40 -6.92
CA GLY A 124 0.01 3.41 -5.96
C GLY A 124 0.03 2.13 -5.14
N THR A 125 0.39 2.27 -3.87
CA THR A 125 0.32 1.18 -2.91
C THR A 125 -1.14 0.85 -2.57
N ALA A 126 -1.44 -0.45 -2.48
CA ALA A 126 -2.66 -0.96 -1.88
C ALA A 126 -2.31 -1.70 -0.57
N GLU A 127 -2.78 -1.19 0.56
CA GLU A 127 -2.45 -1.71 1.90
C GLU A 127 -3.71 -2.07 2.68
N ALA A 128 -3.71 -3.24 3.32
CA ALA A 128 -4.79 -3.62 4.23
C ALA A 128 -4.52 -3.04 5.62
N LEU A 129 -5.45 -2.24 6.11
CA LEU A 129 -5.40 -1.55 7.39
C LEU A 129 -6.64 -1.93 8.23
N PHE A 130 -6.52 -1.80 9.55
CA PHE A 130 -7.67 -1.92 10.44
C PHE A 130 -8.23 -0.53 10.74
N HIS A 131 -9.51 -0.34 10.43
CA HIS A 131 -10.29 0.82 10.86
C HIS A 131 -11.44 0.35 11.73
N ASN A 132 -11.44 0.75 13.01
CA ASN A 132 -12.44 0.31 14.00
C ASN A 132 -12.66 -1.21 14.00
N GLU A 133 -11.56 -1.98 14.06
CA GLU A 133 -11.54 -3.45 14.03
C GLU A 133 -11.98 -4.09 12.70
N ASN A 134 -12.42 -3.31 11.72
CA ASN A 134 -12.74 -3.81 10.38
C ASN A 134 -11.51 -3.75 9.47
N PRO A 135 -11.18 -4.83 8.75
CA PRO A 135 -10.14 -4.80 7.74
C PRO A 135 -10.63 -4.05 6.51
N GLU A 136 -9.91 -3.00 6.12
CA GLU A 136 -10.16 -2.21 4.92
C GLU A 136 -8.94 -2.25 4.01
N LEU A 137 -9.16 -2.22 2.69
CA LEU A 137 -8.08 -2.12 1.71
C LEU A 137 -8.00 -0.68 1.21
N HIS A 138 -6.94 0.02 1.59
CA HIS A 138 -6.70 1.41 1.19
C HIS A 138 -5.83 1.41 -0.07
N VAL A 139 -6.37 1.95 -1.16
CA VAL A 139 -5.70 1.98 -2.47
C VAL A 139 -5.44 3.42 -2.87
N ASN A 140 -4.18 3.75 -3.09
CA ASN A 140 -3.82 5.05 -3.64
C ASN A 140 -4.01 5.05 -5.15
N VAL A 141 -4.75 6.03 -5.68
CA VAL A 141 -4.94 6.23 -7.11
C VAL A 141 -4.66 7.68 -7.45
N THR A 142 -3.88 7.91 -8.49
CA THR A 142 -3.49 9.25 -8.92
C THR A 142 -3.74 9.40 -10.41
N ASN A 143 -4.54 10.38 -10.79
CA ASN A 143 -4.61 10.79 -12.19
C ASN A 143 -3.33 11.56 -12.55
N THR A 144 -2.58 11.06 -13.53
CA THR A 144 -1.29 11.62 -13.94
C THR A 144 -1.41 12.63 -15.07
N LYS A 145 -2.54 12.66 -15.78
CA LYS A 145 -2.78 13.55 -16.92
C LYS A 145 -3.62 14.77 -16.54
N GLN A 146 -4.36 14.70 -15.43
CA GLN A 146 -5.15 15.82 -14.92
C GLN A 146 -4.24 16.87 -14.31
N THR A 147 -4.31 18.08 -14.86
CA THR A 147 -3.57 19.22 -14.36
C THR A 147 -4.43 19.99 -13.36
N VAL A 148 -3.94 20.10 -12.13
CA VAL A 148 -4.48 21.05 -11.15
C VAL A 148 -3.74 22.37 -11.37
N ARG A 149 -4.48 23.48 -11.44
CA ARG A 149 -3.88 24.81 -11.58
C ARG A 149 -2.96 25.08 -10.39
N ASP A 150 -1.82 25.70 -10.63
CA ASP A 150 -0.89 26.06 -9.56
C ASP A 150 -1.60 26.91 -8.49
N LYS A 151 -1.23 26.73 -7.23
CA LYS A 151 -1.83 27.46 -6.12
C LYS A 151 -1.62 28.98 -6.22
N HIS A 152 -0.54 29.42 -6.86
CA HIS A 152 -0.21 30.83 -7.09
C HIS A 152 -0.99 31.44 -8.26
N ASP A 153 -1.43 30.59 -9.20
CA ASP A 153 -2.26 30.99 -10.34
C ASP A 153 -3.77 30.75 -10.09
N SER A 154 -4.11 30.22 -8.91
CA SER A 154 -5.49 29.92 -8.54
C SER A 154 -6.26 31.21 -8.30
N ARG A 155 -7.37 31.36 -9.03
CA ARG A 155 -8.23 32.55 -9.00
C ARG A 155 -9.41 32.41 -8.06
N THR A 156 -9.51 31.27 -7.37
CA THR A 156 -10.62 30.94 -6.50
C THR A 156 -10.08 30.43 -5.18
N VAL A 157 -10.57 31.01 -4.09
CA VAL A 157 -10.30 30.58 -2.73
C VAL A 157 -11.59 30.05 -2.15
N VAL A 158 -11.54 28.84 -1.60
CA VAL A 158 -12.64 28.23 -0.87
C VAL A 158 -12.27 28.24 0.61
N GLY A 159 -12.97 29.07 1.39
CA GLY A 159 -12.89 29.07 2.84
C GLY A 159 -13.90 28.07 3.40
N VAL A 160 -13.43 27.12 4.19
CA VAL A 160 -14.28 26.19 4.95
C VAL A 160 -14.11 26.53 6.43
N ASP A 161 -15.21 26.88 7.09
CA ASP A 161 -15.26 27.07 8.55
C ASP A 161 -16.13 25.98 9.16
N VAL A 162 -15.58 25.23 10.11
CA VAL A 162 -16.26 24.11 10.77
C VAL A 162 -16.33 24.41 12.26
N ASN A 163 -17.55 24.43 12.81
CA ASN A 163 -17.80 24.52 14.24
C ASN A 163 -18.70 23.34 14.70
N GLU A 164 -18.97 23.23 16.00
CA GLU A 164 -19.70 22.09 16.59
C GLU A 164 -21.10 21.84 15.97
N ASP A 165 -21.74 22.87 15.44
CA ASP A 165 -23.13 22.81 14.95
C ASP A 165 -23.28 23.16 13.46
N ASN A 166 -22.22 23.58 12.77
CA ASN A 166 -22.30 24.08 11.40
C ASN A 166 -20.99 23.90 10.59
N VAL A 167 -21.17 23.71 9.29
CA VAL A 167 -20.13 23.82 8.28
C VAL A 167 -20.50 24.98 7.35
N ALA A 168 -19.73 26.05 7.39
CA ALA A 168 -19.88 27.18 6.48
C ALA A 168 -18.87 27.10 5.33
N LEU A 169 -19.35 27.27 4.10
CA LEU A 169 -18.56 27.28 2.89
C LEU A 169 -18.64 28.67 2.24
N THR A 170 -17.50 29.31 2.00
CA THR A 170 -17.41 30.57 1.26
C THR A 170 -16.49 30.39 0.07
N VAL A 171 -16.98 30.74 -1.12
CA VAL A 171 -16.18 30.71 -2.36
C VAL A 171 -15.98 32.15 -2.79
N LEU A 172 -14.73 32.57 -2.97
CA LEU A 172 -14.37 33.87 -3.51
C LEU A 172 -13.56 33.66 -4.78
N SER A 173 -13.99 34.24 -5.89
CA SER A 173 -13.21 34.25 -7.14
C SER A 173 -12.67 35.65 -7.43
N GLU A 174 -11.64 35.74 -8.29
CA GLU A 174 -11.07 37.01 -8.76
C GLU A 174 -12.15 37.92 -9.40
N ASP A 175 -13.17 37.32 -10.02
CA ASP A 175 -14.30 38.01 -10.65
C ASP A 175 -15.43 38.37 -9.64
N GLY A 176 -15.28 38.03 -8.37
CA GLY A 176 -16.27 38.23 -7.30
C GLY A 176 -16.85 36.93 -6.74
N VAL A 177 -18.00 37.04 -6.07
CA VAL A 177 -18.83 35.91 -5.60
C VAL A 177 -19.89 35.60 -6.64
#